data_AF-A0A7X6D5U3-F1
#
_entry.id   AF-A0A7X6D5U3-F1
#
_cell.length_a   1.000
_cell.length_b   1.000
_cell.length_c   1.000
_cell.angle_alpha   90.00
_cell.angle_beta   90.00
_cell.angle_gamma   90.00
#
_symmetry.space_group_name_H-M   'P 1'
#
loop_
_entity.id
_entity.type
_entity.pdbx_description
1 polymer ?
#
loop_
_entity_poly.entity_id
_entity_poly.type
_entity_poly.pdbx_seq_one_letter_code
_entity_poly.pdbx_strand_id
1 'polypeptide(L)'
;MVVVGGDAAGMSAAAQARRLLSADELEIIAFERGAYTSYSACGIPYWVAGDVEDREDLVARSPEEHRRRGVDVRTRTEVIALDPENNRVRSRDASGREEWHGYDDLVLATGATPLRPPIPGIDAEGVHGVQDLTDGEALRDAIARLAPDAAGDGDAASTPLAVVVGAGYIGIEMAEALVRRGFRVTLVDRAPEPMTTLDPDMGALVREAMNGMGIETVMGEAVTEIETGDDGAVRAVRTANGRHPADLVVLGLGTRPRTALAEEAGLPLGAWGGLLTDRAMQVRGHRHIWAGGDCVEVEHRLTGMTRHVPLGTHANKHGQIIGSNIAGDYATFPGVVGTAVSKVCELEIARSGLLEEEAAEAGLQYVTVTVEATSRAGYYPGAHPMHVKMLAERRTGRLLGAQIVGREVAAKRVDVVAAALTAGMTVNDVVMLDLGYAPPFSPTYDPVQVAARKAVAAVRAAG
;
A
#
# COMPACT_ATOMS: atom_id res chain seq x y z
N MET A 1 13.91 24.67 -6.76
CA MET A 1 13.31 23.56 -5.96
C MET A 1 14.21 22.34 -5.99
N VAL A 2 14.44 21.71 -4.83
CA VAL A 2 15.14 20.43 -4.70
C VAL A 2 14.16 19.35 -4.24
N VAL A 3 14.18 18.19 -4.90
CA VAL A 3 13.33 17.03 -4.60
C VAL A 3 14.20 15.86 -4.12
N VAL A 4 13.82 15.25 -3.00
CA VAL A 4 14.48 14.07 -2.42
C VAL A 4 13.55 12.87 -2.54
N GLY A 5 13.85 11.97 -3.48
CA GLY A 5 13.03 10.82 -3.86
C GLY A 5 12.38 11.02 -5.24
N GLY A 6 12.74 10.15 -6.19
CA GLY A 6 12.39 10.25 -7.61
C GLY A 6 11.23 9.36 -8.05
N ASP A 7 10.35 8.96 -7.14
CA ASP A 7 9.20 8.10 -7.47
C ASP A 7 7.86 8.86 -7.41
N ALA A 8 6.78 8.27 -6.86
CA ALA A 8 5.42 8.78 -7.01
C ALA A 8 5.23 10.24 -6.55
N ALA A 9 5.54 10.56 -5.29
CA ALA A 9 5.28 11.91 -4.76
C ALA A 9 6.24 12.96 -5.31
N GLY A 10 7.54 12.67 -5.33
CA GLY A 10 8.56 13.63 -5.77
C GLY A 10 8.43 13.98 -7.26
N MET A 11 8.23 12.99 -8.13
CA MET A 11 8.09 13.26 -9.56
C MET A 11 6.71 13.78 -9.93
N SER A 12 5.67 13.51 -9.14
CA SER A 12 4.38 14.20 -9.28
C SER A 12 4.54 15.69 -8.94
N ALA A 13 5.26 16.05 -7.88
CA ALA A 13 5.56 17.44 -7.52
C ALA A 13 6.39 18.15 -8.59
N ALA A 14 7.50 17.54 -9.03
CA ALA A 14 8.34 18.09 -10.09
C ALA A 14 7.56 18.30 -11.39
N ALA A 15 6.78 17.30 -11.82
CA ALA A 15 5.99 17.40 -13.04
C ALA A 15 4.87 18.44 -12.93
N GLN A 16 4.24 18.58 -11.76
CA GLN A 16 3.19 19.57 -11.57
C GLN A 16 3.74 20.99 -11.55
N ALA A 17 4.83 21.25 -10.82
CA ALA A 17 5.48 22.55 -10.81
C ALA A 17 5.92 22.97 -12.22
N ARG A 18 6.51 22.04 -13.00
CA ARG A 18 6.92 22.27 -14.38
C ARG A 18 5.77 22.54 -15.36
N ARG A 19 4.54 22.10 -15.07
CA ARG A 19 3.37 22.46 -15.88
C ARG A 19 2.95 23.91 -15.69
N LEU A 20 3.25 24.47 -14.52
CA LEU A 20 2.81 25.80 -14.12
C LEU A 20 3.89 26.86 -14.33
N LEU A 21 5.17 26.48 -14.19
CA LEU A 21 6.32 27.34 -14.34
C LEU A 21 7.31 26.81 -15.38
N SER A 22 7.83 27.72 -16.20
CA SER A 22 8.87 27.44 -17.20
C SER A 22 10.23 27.15 -16.55
N ALA A 23 11.18 26.62 -17.34
CA ALA A 23 12.52 26.27 -16.84
C ALA A 23 13.32 27.50 -16.38
N ASP A 24 13.04 28.68 -16.94
CA ASP A 24 13.67 29.95 -16.56
C ASP A 24 13.09 30.53 -15.26
N GLU A 25 11.87 30.13 -14.89
CA GLU A 25 11.19 30.60 -13.67
C GLU A 25 11.44 29.69 -12.47
N LEU A 26 11.68 28.39 -12.70
CA LEU A 26 11.92 27.41 -11.66
C LEU A 26 12.94 26.36 -12.11
N GLU A 27 14.10 26.36 -11.47
CA GLU A 27 15.05 25.25 -11.52
C GLU A 27 14.55 24.09 -10.65
N ILE A 28 14.64 22.86 -11.17
CA ILE A 28 14.23 21.65 -10.45
C ILE A 28 15.34 20.61 -10.51
N ILE A 29 15.87 20.24 -9.34
CA ILE A 29 16.82 19.15 -9.18
C ILE A 29 16.13 18.03 -8.39
N ALA A 30 16.14 16.80 -8.90
CA ALA A 30 15.56 15.65 -8.23
C ALA A 30 16.62 14.56 -7.99
N PHE A 31 16.79 14.16 -6.73
CA PHE A 31 17.70 13.11 -6.32
C PHE A 31 16.97 11.79 -6.14
N GLU A 32 17.52 10.73 -6.74
CA GLU A 32 17.05 9.36 -6.58
C GLU A 32 18.23 8.45 -6.27
N ARG A 33 18.15 7.70 -5.16
CA ARG A 33 19.22 6.79 -4.75
C ARG A 33 19.34 5.58 -5.67
N GLY A 34 18.22 5.14 -6.24
CA GLY A 34 18.12 4.03 -7.17
C GLY A 34 18.42 4.43 -8.61
N ALA A 35 18.23 3.47 -9.51
CA ALA A 35 18.42 3.67 -10.95
C ALA A 35 17.16 4.17 -11.68
N TYR A 36 15.98 3.99 -11.08
CA TYR A 36 14.68 4.19 -11.72
C TYR A 36 13.89 5.31 -11.06
N THR A 37 13.03 5.95 -11.84
CA THR A 37 12.08 6.95 -11.39
C THR A 37 10.67 6.59 -11.82
N SER A 38 9.66 7.08 -11.11
CA SER A 38 8.25 6.97 -11.52
C SER A 38 7.82 5.55 -11.91
N TYR A 39 8.22 4.55 -11.12
CA TYR A 39 7.87 3.15 -11.36
C TYR A 39 6.72 2.69 -10.47
N SER A 40 5.99 1.67 -10.93
CA SER A 40 4.90 1.08 -10.18
C SER A 40 5.43 0.01 -9.23
N ALA A 41 5.70 0.38 -7.96
CA ALA A 41 6.01 -0.59 -6.91
C ALA A 41 4.86 -1.61 -6.72
N CYS A 42 3.61 -1.14 -6.82
CA CYS A 42 2.42 -2.00 -6.78
C CYS A 42 2.34 -2.98 -7.97
N GLY A 43 3.06 -2.73 -9.07
CA GLY A 43 3.13 -3.62 -10.22
C GLY A 43 4.13 -4.77 -10.04
N ILE A 44 5.02 -4.70 -9.04
CA ILE A 44 6.06 -5.71 -8.84
C ILE A 44 5.48 -7.12 -8.61
N PRO A 45 4.45 -7.34 -7.76
CA PRO A 45 3.87 -8.67 -7.59
C PRO A 45 3.31 -9.26 -8.90
N TYR A 46 2.71 -8.41 -9.76
CA TYR A 46 2.16 -8.82 -11.06
C TYR A 46 3.26 -9.12 -12.08
N TRP A 47 4.36 -8.37 -12.03
CA TRP A 47 5.57 -8.71 -12.77
C TRP A 47 6.15 -10.02 -12.26
N VAL A 48 6.29 -10.22 -10.95
CA VAL A 48 6.78 -11.49 -10.40
C VAL A 48 5.84 -12.65 -10.77
N ALA A 49 4.52 -12.47 -10.78
CA ALA A 49 3.56 -13.48 -11.21
C ALA A 49 3.65 -13.80 -12.71
N GLY A 50 4.14 -12.87 -13.53
CA GLY A 50 4.23 -13.01 -14.99
C GLY A 50 3.06 -12.39 -15.77
N ASP A 51 2.21 -11.60 -15.11
CA ASP A 51 1.14 -10.82 -15.78
C ASP A 51 1.71 -9.63 -16.56
N VAL A 52 2.81 -9.08 -16.06
CA VAL A 52 3.61 -8.06 -16.73
C VAL A 52 4.85 -8.74 -17.28
N GLU A 53 5.15 -8.52 -18.56
CA GLU A 53 6.27 -9.16 -19.24
C GLU A 53 7.58 -8.48 -18.87
N ASP A 54 7.68 -7.18 -19.17
CA ASP A 54 8.90 -6.41 -19.06
C ASP A 54 8.90 -5.46 -17.85
N ARG A 55 10.10 -5.23 -17.28
CA ARG A 55 10.30 -4.29 -16.18
C ARG A 55 9.93 -2.86 -16.60
N GLU A 56 10.23 -2.53 -17.84
CA GLU A 56 10.06 -1.21 -18.43
C GLU A 56 8.57 -0.81 -18.48
N ASP A 57 7.65 -1.76 -18.57
CA ASP A 57 6.19 -1.51 -18.50
C ASP A 57 5.75 -1.00 -17.13
N LEU A 58 6.53 -1.26 -16.08
CA LEU A 58 6.30 -0.70 -14.75
C LEU A 58 6.81 0.73 -14.63
N VAL A 59 7.64 1.21 -15.55
CA VAL A 59 8.25 2.55 -15.49
C VAL A 59 7.39 3.53 -16.28
N ALA A 60 6.60 4.35 -15.58
CA ALA A 60 5.74 5.33 -16.22
C ALA A 60 6.54 6.44 -16.93
N ARG A 61 7.71 6.81 -16.39
CA ARG A 61 8.66 7.74 -17.03
C ARG A 61 10.11 7.49 -16.62
N SER A 62 11.02 7.48 -17.59
CA SER A 62 12.45 7.32 -17.34
C SER A 62 13.12 8.61 -16.82
N PRO A 63 14.31 8.52 -16.19
CA PRO A 63 15.10 9.69 -15.81
C PRO A 63 15.38 10.62 -17.01
N GLU A 64 15.70 10.07 -18.18
CA GLU A 64 15.99 10.81 -19.40
C GLU A 64 14.74 11.55 -19.91
N GLU A 65 13.55 10.96 -19.78
CA GLU A 65 12.30 11.64 -20.12
C GLU A 65 12.03 12.83 -19.22
N HIS A 66 12.29 12.72 -17.92
CA HIS A 66 12.17 13.84 -17.00
C HIS A 66 13.19 14.95 -17.30
N ARG A 67 14.43 14.60 -17.64
CA ARG A 67 15.44 15.57 -18.09
C ARG A 67 15.01 16.31 -19.35
N ARG A 68 14.45 15.61 -20.35
CA ARG A 68 13.87 16.24 -21.55
C ARG A 68 12.71 17.20 -21.23
N ARG A 69 12.07 17.05 -20.06
CA ARG A 69 10.99 17.92 -19.57
C ARG A 69 11.49 19.00 -18.60
N GLY A 70 12.80 19.22 -18.52
CA GLY A 70 13.38 20.30 -17.73
C GLY A 70 13.42 20.02 -16.22
N VAL A 71 13.62 18.75 -15.83
CA VAL A 71 13.93 18.35 -14.45
C VAL A 71 15.32 17.72 -14.43
N ASP A 72 16.27 18.28 -13.69
CA ASP A 72 17.60 17.68 -13.51
C ASP A 72 17.51 16.47 -12.56
N VAL A 73 17.25 15.29 -13.14
CA VAL A 73 17.19 14.04 -12.40
C VAL A 73 18.58 13.44 -12.23
N ARG A 74 18.98 13.22 -10.97
CA ARG A 74 20.24 12.61 -10.56
C ARG A 74 19.96 11.27 -9.89
N THR A 75 20.00 10.19 -10.68
CA THR A 75 19.88 8.81 -10.18
C THR A 75 21.20 8.33 -9.58
N ARG A 76 21.16 7.22 -8.84
CA ARG A 76 22.31 6.68 -8.08
C ARG A 76 22.98 7.75 -7.21
N THR A 77 22.17 8.67 -6.69
CA THR A 77 22.61 9.81 -5.89
C THR A 77 21.70 9.94 -4.68
N GLU A 78 22.26 9.70 -3.50
CA GLU A 78 21.53 9.70 -2.24
C GLU A 78 21.68 11.04 -1.53
N VAL A 79 20.59 11.61 -1.02
CA VAL A 79 20.69 12.72 -0.07
C VAL A 79 20.95 12.15 1.31
N ILE A 80 22.05 12.59 1.93
CA ILE A 80 22.59 12.02 3.18
C ILE A 80 22.55 13.00 4.35
N ALA A 81 22.19 14.27 4.13
CA ALA A 81 21.98 15.24 5.20
C ALA A 81 21.07 16.39 4.72
N LEU A 82 20.29 16.95 5.65
CA LEU A 82 19.54 18.19 5.46
C LEU A 82 20.10 19.26 6.40
N ASP A 83 20.19 20.50 5.92
CA ASP A 83 20.58 21.66 6.73
C ASP A 83 19.52 22.76 6.51
N PRO A 84 18.39 22.69 7.26
CA PRO A 84 17.30 23.65 7.15
C PRO A 84 17.71 25.08 7.53
N GLU A 85 18.72 25.27 8.37
CA GLU A 85 19.19 26.60 8.79
C GLU A 85 19.85 27.36 7.63
N ASN A 86 20.56 26.63 6.77
CA ASN A 86 21.26 27.19 5.62
C ASN A 86 20.58 26.87 4.27
N ASN A 87 19.33 26.38 4.28
CA ASN A 87 18.54 26.00 3.11
C ASN A 87 19.31 25.15 2.09
N ARG A 88 19.93 24.04 2.55
CA ARG A 88 20.69 23.15 1.66
C ARG A 88 20.59 21.68 2.03
N VAL A 89 20.87 20.82 1.06
CA VAL A 89 20.96 19.36 1.23
C VAL A 89 22.30 18.84 0.77
N ARG A 90 22.81 17.76 1.39
CA ARG A 90 24.05 17.11 0.97
C ARG A 90 23.73 15.82 0.22
N SER A 91 24.17 15.72 -1.01
CA SER A 91 24.07 14.50 -1.82
C SER A 91 25.38 13.72 -1.80
N ARG A 92 25.32 12.41 -1.98
CA ARG A 92 26.44 11.52 -2.28
C ARG A 92 26.13 10.72 -3.55
N ASP A 93 26.99 10.80 -4.56
CA ASP A 93 26.83 10.02 -5.79
C ASP A 93 27.49 8.64 -5.71
N ALA A 94 27.32 7.83 -6.77
CA ALA A 94 27.90 6.49 -6.87
C ALA A 94 29.44 6.43 -6.81
N SER A 95 30.14 7.56 -7.03
CA SER A 95 31.60 7.66 -6.88
C SER A 95 32.03 7.94 -5.44
N GLY A 96 31.06 8.20 -4.55
CA GLY A 96 31.30 8.65 -3.18
C GLY A 96 31.53 10.16 -3.06
N ARG A 97 31.39 10.93 -4.15
CA ARG A 97 31.52 12.38 -4.11
C ARG A 97 30.34 12.97 -3.35
N GLU A 98 30.63 13.78 -2.35
CA GLU A 98 29.63 14.55 -1.61
C GLU A 98 29.57 15.99 -2.07
N GLU A 99 28.36 16.56 -2.12
CA GLU A 99 28.14 17.93 -2.59
C GLU A 99 26.93 18.56 -1.89
N TRP A 100 27.03 19.85 -1.56
CA TRP A 100 25.93 20.63 -0.99
C TRP A 100 25.16 21.37 -2.08
N HIS A 101 23.84 21.29 -2.05
CA HIS A 101 22.93 21.95 -2.98
C HIS A 101 21.98 22.87 -2.22
N GLY A 102 21.99 24.16 -2.53
CA GLY A 102 21.04 25.13 -1.98
C GLY A 102 19.64 24.93 -2.56
N TYR A 103 18.61 25.36 -1.84
CA TYR A 103 17.23 25.35 -2.32
C TYR A 103 16.45 26.58 -1.85
N ASP A 104 15.50 27.03 -2.67
CA ASP A 104 14.43 27.92 -2.23
C ASP A 104 13.24 27.13 -1.64
N ASP A 105 12.99 25.93 -2.19
CA ASP A 105 12.00 24.97 -1.71
C ASP A 105 12.56 23.55 -1.75
N LEU A 106 12.35 22.80 -0.68
CA LEU A 106 12.74 21.40 -0.51
C LEU A 106 11.49 20.50 -0.47
N VAL A 107 11.47 19.45 -1.28
CA VAL A 107 10.43 18.42 -1.27
C VAL A 107 11.00 17.11 -0.75
N LEU A 108 10.50 16.64 0.40
CA LEU A 108 10.84 15.35 0.99
C LEU A 108 9.82 14.29 0.55
N ALA A 109 10.23 13.42 -0.36
CA ALA A 109 9.45 12.32 -0.91
C ALA A 109 10.21 10.98 -0.74
N THR A 110 10.81 10.80 0.44
CA THR A 110 11.72 9.68 0.76
C THR A 110 11.02 8.32 0.85
N GLY A 111 9.69 8.30 0.84
CA GLY A 111 8.88 7.08 0.86
C GLY A 111 8.94 6.36 2.21
N ALA A 112 8.85 5.03 2.15
CA ALA A 112 8.89 4.16 3.30
C ALA A 112 10.02 3.12 3.19
N THR A 113 10.33 2.46 4.30
CA THR A 113 11.30 1.38 4.39
C THR A 113 10.60 0.12 4.88
N PRO A 114 10.84 -1.05 4.25
CA PRO A 114 10.33 -2.32 4.74
C PRO A 114 10.73 -2.59 6.19
N LEU A 115 9.81 -3.19 6.94
CA LEU A 115 10.12 -3.68 8.28
C LEU A 115 11.01 -4.92 8.18
N ARG A 116 12.21 -4.84 8.78
CA ARG A 116 13.15 -5.94 8.93
C ARG A 116 13.44 -6.15 10.43
N PRO A 117 12.66 -6.98 11.13
CA PRO A 117 12.94 -7.30 12.53
C PRO A 117 14.28 -8.06 12.63
N PRO A 118 14.97 -8.02 13.79
CA PRO A 118 16.25 -8.69 13.99
C PRO A 118 16.07 -10.21 14.15
N ILE A 119 15.64 -10.88 13.09
CA ILE A 119 15.45 -12.33 13.03
C ILE A 119 16.76 -12.95 12.52
N PRO A 120 17.36 -13.91 13.23
CA PRO A 120 18.52 -14.66 12.73
C PRO A 120 18.24 -15.27 11.35
N GLY A 121 19.15 -15.08 10.40
CA GLY A 121 19.02 -15.59 9.03
C GLY A 121 18.15 -14.74 8.08
N ILE A 122 17.63 -13.57 8.51
CA ILE A 122 16.79 -12.71 7.64
C ILE A 122 17.50 -12.17 6.38
N ASP A 123 18.83 -12.16 6.38
CA ASP A 123 19.67 -11.73 5.25
C ASP A 123 20.33 -12.91 4.51
N ALA A 124 19.86 -14.15 4.74
CA ALA A 124 20.36 -15.34 4.09
C ALA A 124 20.09 -15.36 2.57
N GLU A 125 20.87 -16.14 1.83
CA GLU A 125 20.60 -16.38 0.41
C GLU A 125 19.23 -17.06 0.24
N GLY A 126 18.42 -16.58 -0.70
CA GLY A 126 17.05 -17.04 -0.91
C GLY A 126 15.99 -16.31 -0.06
N VAL A 127 16.38 -15.31 0.74
CA VAL A 127 15.43 -14.39 1.40
C VAL A 127 15.33 -13.07 0.63
N HIS A 128 14.13 -12.71 0.21
CA HIS A 128 13.88 -11.56 -0.66
C HIS A 128 12.88 -10.57 -0.02
N GLY A 129 13.15 -9.27 -0.19
CA GLY A 129 12.15 -8.22 -0.02
C GLY A 129 11.41 -7.95 -1.33
N VAL A 130 10.40 -7.08 -1.28
CA VAL A 130 9.68 -6.58 -2.47
C VAL A 130 9.37 -5.09 -2.26
N GLN A 131 10.33 -4.21 -2.55
CA GLN A 131 10.18 -2.77 -2.34
C GLN A 131 10.46 -1.94 -3.60
N ASP A 132 11.43 -2.36 -4.40
CA ASP A 132 11.77 -1.70 -5.67
C ASP A 132 12.00 -2.69 -6.81
N LEU A 133 12.23 -2.15 -8.02
CA LEU A 133 12.41 -2.99 -9.21
C LEU A 133 13.63 -3.91 -9.12
N THR A 134 14.65 -3.56 -8.34
CA THR A 134 15.84 -4.39 -8.11
C THR A 134 15.47 -5.62 -7.29
N ASP A 135 14.65 -5.43 -6.25
CA ASP A 135 14.12 -6.54 -5.46
C ASP A 135 13.28 -7.49 -6.31
N GLY A 136 12.40 -6.92 -7.16
CA GLY A 136 11.55 -7.69 -8.07
C GLY A 136 12.37 -8.51 -9.09
N GLU A 137 13.43 -7.93 -9.63
CA GLU A 137 14.36 -8.60 -10.55
C GLU A 137 15.09 -9.76 -9.85
N ALA A 138 15.67 -9.50 -8.68
CA ALA A 138 16.36 -10.52 -7.89
C ALA A 138 15.44 -11.70 -7.52
N LEU A 139 14.18 -11.41 -7.19
CA LEU A 139 13.17 -12.43 -6.88
C LEU A 139 12.77 -13.24 -8.11
N ARG A 140 12.56 -12.59 -9.26
CA ARG A 140 12.27 -13.30 -10.53
C ARG A 140 13.41 -14.22 -10.93
N ASP A 141 14.66 -13.76 -10.78
CA ASP A 141 15.85 -14.58 -11.06
C ASP A 141 15.94 -15.79 -10.12
N ALA A 142 15.60 -15.62 -8.84
CA ALA A 142 15.54 -16.73 -7.89
C ALA A 142 14.45 -17.74 -8.26
N ILE A 143 13.25 -17.26 -8.61
CA ILE A 143 12.14 -18.09 -9.08
C ILE A 143 12.53 -18.89 -10.33
N ALA A 144 13.18 -18.26 -11.31
CA ALA A 144 13.60 -18.93 -12.54
C ALA A 144 14.63 -20.04 -12.30
N ARG A 145 15.50 -19.89 -11.29
CA ARG A 145 16.46 -20.94 -10.89
C ARG A 145 15.79 -22.11 -10.18
N LEU A 146 14.81 -21.83 -9.31
CA LEU A 146 14.15 -22.84 -8.48
C LEU A 146 13.02 -23.58 -9.19
N ALA A 147 12.36 -22.94 -10.15
CA ALA A 147 11.20 -23.45 -10.85
C ALA A 147 11.31 -23.29 -12.38
N PRO A 148 12.35 -23.86 -13.04
CA PRO A 148 12.57 -23.69 -14.47
C PRO A 148 11.45 -24.31 -15.33
N ASP A 149 10.79 -25.36 -14.82
CA ASP A 149 9.80 -26.18 -15.53
C ASP A 149 8.35 -25.97 -15.02
N ALA A 150 8.05 -24.84 -14.35
CA ALA A 150 6.73 -24.57 -13.75
C ALA A 150 5.52 -24.58 -14.73
N ALA A 151 5.76 -24.85 -16.01
CA ALA A 151 4.75 -25.09 -17.04
C ALA A 151 4.45 -26.58 -17.30
N GLY A 152 5.02 -27.52 -16.54
CA GLY A 152 4.83 -28.97 -16.71
C GLY A 152 4.10 -29.67 -15.56
N ASP A 153 3.48 -30.82 -15.86
CA ASP A 153 2.80 -31.75 -14.93
C ASP A 153 3.78 -32.47 -13.97
N GLY A 154 4.63 -31.71 -13.27
CA GLY A 154 5.67 -32.23 -12.40
C GLY A 154 5.15 -33.00 -11.18
N ASP A 155 5.96 -33.94 -10.69
CA ASP A 155 5.68 -34.69 -9.46
C ASP A 155 5.59 -33.75 -8.24
N ALA A 156 4.59 -33.94 -7.38
CA ALA A 156 4.38 -33.14 -6.17
C ALA A 156 5.57 -33.21 -5.18
N ALA A 157 6.43 -34.23 -5.32
CA ALA A 157 7.66 -34.38 -4.54
C ALA A 157 8.79 -33.44 -4.98
N SER A 158 8.76 -32.89 -6.20
CA SER A 158 9.79 -31.98 -6.73
C SER A 158 9.35 -30.51 -6.79
N THR A 159 8.18 -30.17 -6.23
CA THR A 159 7.67 -28.80 -6.22
C THR A 159 8.45 -27.93 -5.23
N PRO A 160 9.00 -26.78 -5.65
CA PRO A 160 9.75 -25.91 -4.77
C PRO A 160 8.85 -25.27 -3.71
N LEU A 161 9.41 -25.05 -2.52
CA LEU A 161 8.70 -24.56 -1.34
C LEU A 161 9.00 -23.07 -1.13
N ALA A 162 7.97 -22.27 -0.96
CA ALA A 162 8.13 -20.87 -0.60
C ALA A 162 7.41 -20.52 0.70
N VAL A 163 8.07 -19.73 1.54
CA VAL A 163 7.45 -19.13 2.72
C VAL A 163 7.31 -17.63 2.53
N VAL A 164 6.09 -17.12 2.66
CA VAL A 164 5.83 -15.67 2.72
C VAL A 164 5.68 -15.26 4.18
N VAL A 165 6.48 -14.31 4.64
CA VAL A 165 6.41 -13.80 6.01
C VAL A 165 5.69 -12.46 6.03
N GLY A 166 4.50 -12.43 6.61
CA GLY A 166 3.60 -11.27 6.62
C GLY A 166 2.38 -11.49 5.73
N ALA A 167 1.20 -11.18 6.27
CA ALA A 167 -0.13 -11.41 5.69
C ALA A 167 -0.86 -10.11 5.34
N GLY A 168 -0.12 -9.01 5.15
CA GLY A 168 -0.66 -7.76 4.61
C GLY A 168 -0.80 -7.78 3.09
N TYR A 169 -1.13 -6.64 2.48
CA TYR A 169 -1.32 -6.50 1.02
C TYR A 169 -0.19 -7.15 0.20
N ILE A 170 1.06 -6.76 0.46
CA ILE A 170 2.24 -7.28 -0.25
C ILE A 170 2.36 -8.80 -0.06
N GLY A 171 2.14 -9.28 1.16
CA GLY A 171 2.26 -10.71 1.48
C GLY A 171 1.26 -11.57 0.72
N ILE A 172 -0.01 -11.16 0.67
CA ILE A 172 -1.05 -11.94 -0.03
C ILE A 172 -0.86 -11.91 -1.55
N GLU A 173 -0.45 -10.78 -2.12
CA GLU A 173 -0.15 -10.66 -3.56
C GLU A 173 1.06 -11.52 -3.94
N MET A 174 2.07 -11.58 -3.06
CA MET A 174 3.25 -12.43 -3.27
C MET A 174 2.94 -13.91 -3.10
N ALA A 175 2.04 -14.28 -2.18
CA ALA A 175 1.58 -15.65 -2.05
C ALA A 175 0.86 -16.11 -3.34
N GLU A 176 -0.02 -15.27 -3.90
CA GLU A 176 -0.63 -15.53 -5.22
C GLU A 176 0.44 -15.69 -6.31
N ALA A 177 1.38 -14.74 -6.40
CA ALA A 177 2.42 -14.76 -7.43
C ALA A 177 3.23 -16.06 -7.39
N LEU A 178 3.58 -16.54 -6.20
CA LEU A 178 4.36 -17.77 -6.02
C LEU A 178 3.56 -19.03 -6.32
N VAL A 179 2.29 -19.11 -5.91
CA VAL A 179 1.40 -20.23 -6.30
C VAL A 179 1.29 -20.32 -7.82
N ARG A 180 1.12 -19.18 -8.50
CA ARG A 180 1.04 -19.12 -9.97
C ARG A 180 2.35 -19.49 -10.67
N ARG A 181 3.48 -19.37 -9.96
CA ARG A 181 4.80 -19.83 -10.40
C ARG A 181 5.09 -21.28 -10.02
N GLY A 182 4.09 -22.02 -9.55
CA GLY A 182 4.20 -23.44 -9.28
C GLY A 182 4.85 -23.77 -7.94
N PHE A 183 4.95 -22.82 -6.99
CA PHE A 183 5.44 -23.11 -5.64
C PHE A 183 4.32 -23.66 -4.76
N ARG A 184 4.70 -24.53 -3.82
CA ARG A 184 3.87 -24.75 -2.62
C ARG A 184 4.16 -23.63 -1.64
N VAL A 185 3.12 -22.89 -1.27
CA VAL A 185 3.26 -21.65 -0.49
C VAL A 185 2.71 -21.85 0.92
N THR A 186 3.54 -21.54 1.91
CA THR A 186 3.11 -21.33 3.30
C THR A 186 3.23 -19.85 3.61
N LEU A 187 2.16 -19.22 4.09
CA LEU A 187 2.14 -17.81 4.50
C LEU A 187 2.05 -17.75 6.03
N VAL A 188 3.04 -17.10 6.66
CA VAL A 188 3.19 -17.04 8.12
C VAL A 188 3.02 -15.60 8.60
N ASP A 189 2.17 -15.38 9.60
CA ASP A 189 2.04 -14.08 10.26
C ASP A 189 1.71 -14.22 11.75
N ARG A 190 2.21 -13.27 12.55
CA ARG A 190 1.98 -13.17 13.99
C ARG A 190 0.55 -12.76 14.35
N ALA A 191 -0.16 -12.09 13.45
CA ALA A 191 -1.54 -11.68 13.63
C ALA A 191 -2.47 -12.91 13.58
N PRO A 192 -3.61 -12.88 14.30
CA PRO A 192 -4.54 -14.01 14.31
C PRO A 192 -5.25 -14.24 12.97
N GLU A 193 -5.35 -13.20 12.14
CA GLU A 193 -6.00 -13.24 10.82
C GLU A 193 -5.19 -12.43 9.80
N PRO A 194 -5.20 -12.82 8.51
CA PRO A 194 -4.56 -12.05 7.45
C PRO A 194 -5.26 -10.71 7.28
N MET A 195 -4.57 -9.77 6.62
CA MET A 195 -5.11 -8.47 6.27
C MET A 195 -5.63 -7.71 7.50
N THR A 196 -4.75 -7.40 8.45
CA THR A 196 -5.05 -6.61 9.67
C THR A 196 -5.61 -5.20 9.39
N THR A 197 -5.69 -4.81 8.12
CA THR A 197 -6.47 -3.67 7.61
C THR A 197 -7.98 -3.93 7.51
N LEU A 198 -8.44 -5.09 7.98
CA LEU A 198 -9.84 -5.51 8.12
C LEU A 198 -10.09 -5.89 9.58
N ASP A 199 -11.37 -5.97 9.95
CA ASP A 199 -11.74 -6.57 11.23
C ASP A 199 -11.53 -8.10 11.20
N PRO A 200 -11.28 -8.75 12.36
CA PRO A 200 -10.96 -10.17 12.41
C PRO A 200 -11.98 -11.10 11.74
N ASP A 201 -13.28 -10.79 11.81
CA ASP A 201 -14.32 -11.59 11.17
C ASP A 201 -14.21 -11.56 9.64
N MET A 202 -13.80 -10.42 9.07
CA MET A 202 -13.56 -10.29 7.62
C MET A 202 -12.20 -10.89 7.22
N GLY A 203 -11.18 -10.78 8.08
CA GLY A 203 -9.88 -11.45 7.88
C GLY A 203 -9.99 -12.98 7.85
N ALA A 204 -10.88 -13.56 8.68
CA ALA A 204 -11.15 -14.99 8.68
C ALA A 204 -11.69 -15.50 7.33
N LEU A 205 -12.51 -14.70 6.63
CA LEU A 205 -12.99 -15.03 5.28
C LEU A 205 -11.85 -15.06 4.27
N VAL A 206 -10.88 -14.15 4.41
CA VAL A 206 -9.67 -14.13 3.57
C VAL A 206 -8.83 -15.37 3.82
N ARG A 207 -8.60 -15.73 5.10
CA ARG A 207 -7.87 -16.93 5.49
C ARG A 207 -8.51 -18.20 4.91
N GLU A 208 -9.81 -18.35 5.06
CA GLU A 208 -10.55 -19.51 4.54
C GLU A 208 -10.39 -19.63 3.02
N ALA A 209 -10.55 -18.50 2.31
CA ALA A 209 -10.40 -18.47 0.86
C ALA A 209 -8.97 -18.81 0.40
N MET A 210 -7.94 -18.28 1.08
CA MET A 210 -6.53 -18.58 0.77
C MET A 210 -6.20 -20.07 0.96
N ASN A 211 -6.64 -20.68 2.07
CA ASN A 211 -6.48 -22.12 2.28
C ASN A 211 -7.21 -22.94 1.21
N GLY A 212 -8.41 -22.51 0.81
CA GLY A 212 -9.15 -23.13 -0.30
C GLY A 212 -8.46 -23.02 -1.66
N MET A 213 -7.49 -22.11 -1.81
CA MET A 213 -6.66 -21.93 -3.02
C MET A 213 -5.32 -22.68 -2.94
N GLY A 214 -5.08 -23.44 -1.86
CA GLY A 214 -3.83 -24.20 -1.69
C GLY A 214 -2.68 -23.41 -1.06
N ILE A 215 -2.93 -22.20 -0.54
CA ILE A 215 -1.97 -21.45 0.26
C ILE A 215 -2.16 -21.88 1.72
N GLU A 216 -1.14 -22.50 2.32
CA GLU A 216 -1.18 -22.85 3.75
C GLU A 216 -0.99 -21.59 4.59
N THR A 217 -1.99 -21.20 5.37
CA THR A 217 -1.87 -20.02 6.28
C THR A 217 -1.52 -20.44 7.70
N VAL A 218 -0.42 -19.93 8.24
CA VAL A 218 0.03 -20.12 9.63
C VAL A 218 -0.12 -18.78 10.35
N MET A 219 -1.23 -18.63 11.06
CA MET A 219 -1.60 -17.38 11.74
C MET A 219 -1.35 -17.44 13.24
N GLY A 220 -1.14 -16.29 13.88
CA GLY A 220 -0.87 -16.20 15.31
C GLY A 220 0.56 -16.60 15.69
N GLU A 221 1.46 -16.75 14.72
CA GLU A 221 2.82 -17.24 14.93
C GLU A 221 3.87 -16.25 14.42
N ALA A 222 4.76 -15.81 15.32
CA ALA A 222 5.89 -15.01 14.94
C ALA A 222 7.04 -15.91 14.45
N VAL A 223 7.67 -15.51 13.35
CA VAL A 223 8.94 -16.10 12.91
C VAL A 223 10.03 -15.75 13.91
N THR A 224 10.74 -16.77 14.39
CA THR A 224 11.82 -16.64 15.37
C THR A 224 13.20 -16.78 14.73
N GLU A 225 13.31 -17.50 13.62
CA GLU A 225 14.57 -17.80 12.94
C GLU A 225 14.31 -18.22 11.48
N ILE A 226 15.23 -17.87 10.58
CA ILE A 226 15.33 -18.45 9.24
C ILE A 226 16.55 -19.36 9.24
N GLU A 227 16.33 -20.66 9.07
CA GLU A 227 17.39 -21.65 9.03
C GLU A 227 18.11 -21.64 7.69
N THR A 228 19.43 -21.76 7.74
CA THR A 228 20.28 -21.86 6.56
C THR A 228 21.01 -23.20 6.50
N GLY A 229 21.35 -23.63 5.29
CA GLY A 229 22.31 -24.72 5.08
C GLY A 229 23.76 -24.25 5.30
N ASP A 230 24.71 -25.18 5.16
CA ASP A 230 26.15 -24.89 5.22
C ASP A 230 26.60 -23.93 4.09
N ASP A 231 25.83 -23.86 3.01
CA ASP A 231 26.00 -22.95 1.87
C ASP A 231 25.42 -21.54 2.15
N GLY A 232 24.78 -21.32 3.30
CA GLY A 232 24.17 -20.03 3.66
C GLY A 232 22.81 -19.77 3.01
N ALA A 233 22.30 -20.71 2.19
CA ALA A 233 20.99 -20.63 1.57
C ALA A 233 19.88 -21.06 2.53
N VAL A 234 18.71 -20.46 2.40
CA VAL A 234 17.54 -20.79 3.23
C VAL A 234 17.12 -22.26 3.08
N ARG A 235 16.66 -22.84 4.19
CA ARG A 235 16.14 -24.21 4.29
C ARG A 235 14.78 -24.30 4.98
N ALA A 236 14.50 -23.39 5.91
CA ALA A 236 13.22 -23.31 6.59
C ALA A 236 13.02 -21.99 7.31
N VAL A 237 11.76 -21.70 7.61
CA VAL A 237 11.33 -20.68 8.56
C VAL A 237 10.86 -21.36 9.84
N ARG A 238 11.39 -20.95 10.99
CA ARG A 238 10.99 -21.47 12.31
C ARG A 238 10.06 -20.49 13.02
N THR A 239 9.05 -21.03 13.65
CA THR A 239 8.21 -20.35 14.64
C THR A 239 8.36 -21.05 15.99
N ALA A 240 7.69 -20.53 17.03
CA ALA A 240 7.64 -21.20 18.33
C ALA A 240 6.95 -22.58 18.26
N ASN A 241 6.03 -22.79 17.31
CA ASN A 241 5.19 -23.99 17.24
C ASN A 241 5.53 -24.91 16.07
N GLY A 242 6.39 -24.49 15.14
CA GLY A 242 6.58 -25.20 13.88
C GLY A 242 7.88 -24.90 13.16
N ARG A 243 8.15 -25.74 12.16
CA ARG A 243 9.23 -25.59 11.19
C ARG A 243 8.62 -25.72 9.80
N HIS A 244 8.78 -24.70 8.98
CA HIS A 244 8.21 -24.61 7.64
C HIS A 244 9.35 -24.65 6.62
N PRO A 245 9.60 -25.79 5.95
CA PRO A 245 10.67 -25.90 4.95
C PRO A 245 10.46 -24.90 3.81
N ALA A 246 11.57 -24.32 3.33
CA ALA A 246 11.54 -23.25 2.34
C ALA A 246 12.82 -23.27 1.48
N ASP A 247 12.64 -23.20 0.17
CA ASP A 247 13.71 -22.93 -0.81
C ASP A 247 13.79 -21.42 -1.14
N LEU A 248 12.70 -20.70 -0.87
CA LEU A 248 12.56 -19.27 -1.10
C LEU A 248 11.75 -18.65 0.05
N VAL A 249 12.19 -17.48 0.54
CA VAL A 249 11.44 -16.69 1.52
C VAL A 249 11.18 -15.29 0.98
N VAL A 250 9.94 -14.82 1.09
CA VAL A 250 9.54 -13.45 0.73
C VAL A 250 9.05 -12.70 1.95
N LEU A 251 9.60 -11.51 2.19
CA LEU A 251 9.27 -10.65 3.33
C LEU A 251 8.19 -9.63 2.94
N GLY A 252 6.96 -9.84 3.44
CA GLY A 252 5.79 -8.97 3.29
C GLY A 252 5.38 -8.30 4.61
N LEU A 253 6.36 -7.86 5.41
CA LEU A 253 6.17 -7.44 6.80
C LEU A 253 5.61 -6.02 7.01
N GLY A 254 5.20 -5.33 5.95
CA GLY A 254 4.79 -3.93 5.99
C GLY A 254 5.98 -2.96 5.99
N THR A 255 5.68 -1.67 6.10
CA THR A 255 6.67 -0.60 5.98
C THR A 255 6.51 0.44 7.09
N ARG A 256 7.56 1.25 7.28
CA ARG A 256 7.55 2.44 8.14
C ARG A 256 8.02 3.67 7.36
N PRO A 257 7.59 4.90 7.73
CA PRO A 257 8.09 6.11 7.09
C PRO A 257 9.62 6.17 7.05
N ARG A 258 10.21 6.59 5.92
CA ARG A 258 11.65 6.79 5.79
C ARG A 258 12.01 8.22 6.19
N THR A 259 12.15 8.46 7.49
CA THR A 259 12.25 9.81 8.08
C THR A 259 13.57 10.09 8.82
N ALA A 260 14.58 9.21 8.74
CA ALA A 260 15.87 9.42 9.42
C ALA A 260 16.50 10.79 9.11
N LEU A 261 16.54 11.21 7.84
CA LEU A 261 17.03 12.54 7.44
C LEU A 261 16.23 13.69 8.07
N ALA A 262 14.91 13.53 8.19
CA ALA A 262 14.03 14.52 8.77
C ALA A 262 14.20 14.60 10.29
N GLU A 263 14.33 13.45 10.95
CA GLU A 263 14.59 13.34 12.39
C GLU A 263 15.92 13.99 12.77
N GLU A 264 17.00 13.64 12.05
CA GLU A 264 18.33 14.23 12.25
C GLU A 264 18.34 15.76 12.03
N ALA A 265 17.48 16.25 11.12
CA ALA A 265 17.30 17.67 10.84
C ALA A 265 16.31 18.38 11.78
N GLY A 266 15.76 17.68 12.78
CA GLY A 266 14.83 18.25 13.76
C GLY A 266 13.44 18.59 13.22
N LEU A 267 13.03 17.99 12.09
CA LEU A 267 11.69 18.20 11.52
C LEU A 267 10.63 17.43 12.33
N PRO A 268 9.39 17.95 12.44
CA PRO A 268 8.38 17.35 13.29
C PRO A 268 7.86 16.02 12.73
N LEU A 269 7.94 14.98 13.56
CA LEU A 269 7.39 13.65 13.29
C LEU A 269 6.18 13.38 14.19
N GLY A 270 5.24 12.59 13.69
CA GLY A 270 4.07 12.15 14.45
C GLY A 270 4.29 10.81 15.14
N ALA A 271 3.20 10.25 15.69
CA ALA A 271 3.23 9.02 16.48
C ALA A 271 3.60 7.76 15.67
N TRP A 272 3.46 7.81 14.34
CA TRP A 272 3.84 6.76 13.41
C TRP A 272 5.25 6.97 12.83
N GLY A 273 5.97 7.99 13.29
CA GLY A 273 7.30 8.35 12.81
C GLY A 273 7.30 9.03 11.44
N GLY A 274 6.14 9.42 10.91
CA GLY A 274 6.01 10.14 9.64
C GLY A 274 6.09 11.65 9.84
N LEU A 275 6.54 12.37 8.81
CA LEU A 275 6.56 13.84 8.79
C LEU A 275 5.15 14.41 8.97
N LEU A 276 5.03 15.39 9.86
CA LEU A 276 3.79 16.13 10.07
C LEU A 276 3.69 17.29 9.09
N THR A 277 2.63 17.27 8.27
CA THR A 277 2.34 18.32 7.31
C THR A 277 1.03 19.05 7.66
N ASP A 278 0.83 20.22 7.06
CA ASP A 278 -0.48 20.86 6.96
C ASP A 278 -1.24 20.40 5.71
N ARG A 279 -2.42 20.97 5.47
CA ARG A 279 -3.24 20.60 4.29
C ARG A 279 -2.62 21.05 2.97
N ALA A 280 -1.68 21.99 2.95
CA ALA A 280 -0.94 22.37 1.75
C ALA A 280 0.26 21.43 1.48
N MET A 281 0.48 20.43 2.34
CA MET A 281 1.64 19.53 2.36
C MET A 281 2.96 20.22 2.77
N GLN A 282 2.89 21.39 3.42
CA GLN A 282 4.06 22.01 4.05
C GLN A 282 4.38 21.29 5.35
N VAL A 283 5.66 21.03 5.62
CA VAL A 283 6.11 20.50 6.90
C VAL A 283 5.80 21.53 7.98
N ARG A 284 5.12 21.11 9.06
CA ARG A 284 4.62 22.05 10.08
C ARG A 284 5.77 22.88 10.67
N GLY A 285 5.60 24.20 10.68
CA GLY A 285 6.63 25.13 11.18
C GLY A 285 7.70 25.51 10.15
N HIS A 286 7.68 24.96 8.93
CA HIS A 286 8.66 25.24 7.88
C HIS A 286 7.98 25.68 6.58
N ARG A 287 8.23 26.92 6.15
CA ARG A 287 7.57 27.50 4.95
C ARG A 287 8.10 26.97 3.62
N HIS A 288 9.36 26.53 3.60
CA HIS A 288 10.10 26.15 2.40
C HIS A 288 10.42 24.66 2.35
N ILE A 289 9.80 23.87 3.23
CA ILE A 289 9.98 22.41 3.28
C ILE A 289 8.61 21.77 3.16
N TRP A 290 8.49 20.93 2.15
CA TRP A 290 7.28 20.20 1.78
C TRP A 290 7.54 18.71 1.94
N ALA A 291 6.52 17.93 2.24
CA ALA A 291 6.68 16.49 2.31
C ALA A 291 5.44 15.77 1.77
N GLY A 292 5.63 14.63 1.12
CA GLY A 292 4.54 13.88 0.54
C GLY A 292 4.89 12.44 0.21
N GLY A 293 3.85 11.61 0.16
CA GLY A 293 3.97 10.17 -0.07
C GLY A 293 4.14 9.41 1.23
N ASP A 294 4.81 8.26 1.18
CA ASP A 294 4.78 7.32 2.31
C ASP A 294 5.67 7.73 3.49
N CYS A 295 6.35 8.89 3.40
CA CYS A 295 7.14 9.46 4.49
C CYS A 295 6.33 10.39 5.42
N VAL A 296 5.04 10.64 5.12
CA VAL A 296 4.20 11.56 5.91
C VAL A 296 3.09 10.81 6.67
N GLU A 297 2.58 11.45 7.72
CA GLU A 297 1.27 11.12 8.27
C GLU A 297 0.20 12.00 7.65
N VAL A 298 -0.99 11.43 7.45
CA VAL A 298 -2.16 12.10 6.86
C VAL A 298 -3.32 12.14 7.85
N GLU A 299 -4.13 13.19 7.78
CA GLU A 299 -5.36 13.31 8.56
C GLU A 299 -6.42 12.32 8.05
N HIS A 300 -6.98 11.52 8.96
CA HIS A 300 -8.13 10.68 8.67
C HIS A 300 -9.43 11.50 8.83
N ARG A 301 -10.18 11.65 7.75
CA ARG A 301 -11.29 12.63 7.65
C ARG A 301 -12.45 12.38 8.61
N LEU A 302 -12.64 11.16 9.07
CA LEU A 302 -13.71 10.84 10.03
C LEU A 302 -13.35 11.16 11.48
N THR A 303 -12.07 11.08 11.84
CA THR A 303 -11.60 11.16 13.22
C THR A 303 -10.77 12.41 13.49
N GLY A 304 -10.23 13.06 12.45
CA GLY A 304 -9.27 14.16 12.56
C GLY A 304 -7.89 13.73 13.07
N MET A 305 -7.68 12.44 13.34
CA MET A 305 -6.42 11.91 13.84
C MET A 305 -5.45 11.68 12.68
N THR A 306 -4.16 11.79 12.96
CA THR A 306 -3.13 11.42 11.99
C THR A 306 -2.95 9.91 11.92
N ARG A 307 -2.69 9.40 10.72
CA ARG A 307 -2.44 8.00 10.40
C ARG A 307 -1.35 7.90 9.34
N HIS A 308 -0.58 6.81 9.38
CA HIS A 308 0.30 6.42 8.27
C HIS A 308 -0.48 5.53 7.30
N VAL A 309 -0.70 6.02 6.07
CA VAL A 309 -1.47 5.29 5.04
C VAL A 309 -0.68 5.30 3.72
N PRO A 310 0.34 4.42 3.60
CA PRO A 310 1.29 4.42 2.49
C PRO A 310 0.67 3.82 1.23
N LEU A 311 0.04 4.67 0.41
CA LEU A 311 -0.61 4.28 -0.84
C LEU A 311 -0.21 5.22 -1.97
N GLY A 312 0.15 4.64 -3.12
CA GLY A 312 0.60 5.41 -4.29
C GLY A 312 -0.44 6.44 -4.80
N THR A 313 -1.73 6.21 -4.55
CA THR A 313 -2.81 7.16 -4.86
C THR A 313 -2.69 8.44 -4.03
N HIS A 314 -2.28 8.34 -2.75
CA HIS A 314 -2.03 9.49 -1.89
C HIS A 314 -0.72 10.18 -2.30
N ALA A 315 0.35 9.40 -2.53
CA ALA A 315 1.63 9.94 -2.95
C ALA A 315 1.53 10.85 -4.19
N ASN A 316 0.82 10.41 -5.23
CA ASN A 316 0.61 11.22 -6.43
C ASN A 316 -0.19 12.51 -6.15
N LYS A 317 -1.25 12.43 -5.34
CA LYS A 317 -2.06 13.60 -4.95
C LYS A 317 -1.23 14.58 -4.13
N HIS A 318 -0.48 14.10 -3.14
CA HIS A 318 0.43 14.93 -2.34
C HIS A 318 1.42 15.67 -3.25
N GLY A 319 2.07 14.97 -4.18
CA GLY A 319 2.96 15.60 -5.15
C GLY A 319 2.28 16.69 -5.97
N GLN A 320 1.06 16.45 -6.47
CA GLN A 320 0.31 17.46 -7.20
C GLN A 320 0.01 18.71 -6.35
N ILE A 321 -0.36 18.53 -5.08
CA ILE A 321 -0.59 19.65 -4.16
C ILE A 321 0.71 20.45 -3.95
N ILE A 322 1.82 19.76 -3.63
CA ILE A 322 3.13 20.36 -3.39
C ILE A 322 3.58 21.16 -4.62
N GLY A 323 3.57 20.55 -5.80
CA GLY A 323 4.02 21.20 -7.03
C GLY A 323 3.17 22.40 -7.44
N SER A 324 1.86 22.39 -7.13
CA SER A 324 0.98 23.54 -7.38
C SER A 324 1.29 24.70 -6.44
N ASN A 325 1.46 24.42 -5.14
CA ASN A 325 1.76 25.45 -4.15
C ASN A 325 3.15 26.08 -4.35
N ILE A 326 4.18 25.28 -4.68
CA ILE A 326 5.52 25.81 -5.02
C ILE A 326 5.46 26.70 -6.26
N ALA A 327 4.58 26.40 -7.21
CA ALA A 327 4.37 27.22 -8.39
C ALA A 327 3.55 28.51 -8.15
N GLY A 328 3.14 28.78 -6.90
CA GLY A 328 2.36 29.96 -6.53
C GLY A 328 0.84 29.81 -6.69
N ASP A 329 0.33 28.61 -6.96
CA ASP A 329 -1.10 28.31 -6.91
C ASP A 329 -1.54 27.98 -5.46
N TYR A 330 -2.84 27.77 -5.25
CA TYR A 330 -3.40 27.33 -3.96
C TYR A 330 -4.08 25.97 -4.09
N ALA A 331 -3.48 24.96 -3.46
CA ALA A 331 -3.97 23.59 -3.46
C ALA A 331 -3.90 22.97 -2.06
N THR A 332 -4.89 22.14 -1.72
CA THR A 332 -4.93 21.43 -0.43
C THR A 332 -5.30 19.96 -0.56
N PHE A 333 -4.71 19.12 0.28
CA PHE A 333 -5.11 17.74 0.50
C PHE A 333 -6.02 17.64 1.74
N PRO A 334 -7.30 17.24 1.60
CA PRO A 334 -8.27 17.25 2.70
C PRO A 334 -8.12 16.06 3.67
N GLY A 335 -7.12 15.19 3.47
CA GLY A 335 -6.97 13.94 4.21
C GLY A 335 -7.59 12.74 3.50
N VAL A 336 -7.63 11.61 4.20
CA VAL A 336 -8.00 10.29 3.66
C VAL A 336 -9.22 9.69 4.35
N VAL A 337 -9.87 8.75 3.67
CA VAL A 337 -10.89 7.86 4.25
C VAL A 337 -10.43 6.39 4.23
N GLY A 338 -9.11 6.15 4.14
CA GLY A 338 -8.54 4.80 4.28
C GLY A 338 -8.92 3.78 3.21
N THR A 339 -9.31 4.23 2.00
CA THR A 339 -9.71 3.31 0.92
C THR A 339 -8.53 2.48 0.43
N ALA A 340 -8.68 1.16 0.40
CA ALA A 340 -7.69 0.24 -0.13
C ALA A 340 -8.37 -0.99 -0.73
N VAL A 341 -7.73 -1.56 -1.76
CA VAL A 341 -8.17 -2.78 -2.46
C VAL A 341 -6.96 -3.68 -2.69
N SER A 342 -7.21 -4.98 -2.70
CA SER A 342 -6.23 -6.03 -3.02
C SER A 342 -6.94 -7.24 -3.59
N LYS A 343 -6.18 -8.16 -4.14
CA LYS A 343 -6.69 -9.49 -4.47
C LYS A 343 -5.73 -10.58 -4.00
N VAL A 344 -6.25 -11.80 -3.92
CA VAL A 344 -5.49 -13.03 -3.86
C VAL A 344 -6.20 -14.07 -4.72
N CYS A 345 -5.58 -14.39 -5.84
CA CYS A 345 -6.16 -15.12 -6.95
C CYS A 345 -7.50 -14.48 -7.38
N GLU A 346 -8.59 -15.23 -7.23
CA GLU A 346 -9.95 -14.81 -7.59
C GLU A 346 -10.71 -14.11 -6.44
N LEU A 347 -10.11 -14.00 -5.25
CA LEU A 347 -10.70 -13.29 -4.11
C LEU A 347 -10.32 -11.81 -4.18
N GLU A 348 -11.32 -10.96 -4.13
CA GLU A 348 -11.19 -9.52 -4.06
C GLU A 348 -11.47 -9.03 -2.63
N ILE A 349 -10.61 -8.14 -2.15
CA ILE A 349 -10.63 -7.60 -0.79
C ILE A 349 -10.63 -6.09 -0.87
N ALA A 350 -11.51 -5.42 -0.13
CA ALA A 350 -11.54 -3.98 -0.09
C ALA A 350 -12.01 -3.44 1.25
N ARG A 351 -11.58 -2.22 1.57
CA ARG A 351 -12.06 -1.47 2.73
C ARG A 351 -12.04 0.03 2.48
N SER A 352 -12.92 0.75 3.16
CA SER A 352 -12.85 2.20 3.29
C SER A 352 -13.51 2.64 4.58
N GLY A 353 -12.96 3.68 5.20
CA GLY A 353 -13.37 4.18 6.51
C GLY A 353 -12.69 3.41 7.63
N LEU A 354 -13.33 3.44 8.79
CA LEU A 354 -12.81 2.92 10.04
C LEU A 354 -13.09 1.41 10.19
N LEU A 355 -12.14 0.74 10.83
CA LEU A 355 -12.33 -0.54 11.51
C LEU A 355 -13.06 -0.33 12.84
N GLU A 356 -13.54 -1.42 13.44
CA GLU A 356 -14.20 -1.37 14.75
C GLU A 356 -13.27 -0.83 15.83
N GLU A 357 -12.02 -1.30 15.86
CA GLU A 357 -11.00 -0.85 16.81
C GLU A 357 -10.66 0.64 16.60
N GLU A 358 -10.53 1.10 15.36
CA GLU A 358 -10.23 2.50 15.03
C GLU A 358 -11.39 3.43 15.42
N ALA A 359 -12.64 2.97 15.25
CA ALA A 359 -13.82 3.73 15.69
C ALA A 359 -13.89 3.83 17.23
N ALA A 360 -13.57 2.74 17.93
CA ALA A 360 -13.50 2.73 19.39
C ALA A 360 -12.38 3.62 19.94
N GLU A 361 -11.18 3.57 19.34
CA GLU A 361 -10.03 4.44 19.67
C GLU A 361 -10.40 5.93 19.52
N ALA A 362 -11.16 6.27 18.49
CA ALA A 362 -11.66 7.63 18.25
C ALA A 362 -12.82 8.05 19.19
N GLY A 363 -13.25 7.17 20.10
CA GLY A 363 -14.36 7.43 21.03
C GLY A 363 -15.74 7.42 20.36
N LEU A 364 -15.88 6.85 19.17
CA LEU A 364 -17.15 6.79 18.44
C LEU A 364 -17.99 5.61 18.94
N GLN A 365 -19.27 5.86 19.15
CA GLN A 365 -20.23 4.79 19.41
C GLN A 365 -20.86 4.35 18.09
N TYR A 366 -20.80 3.05 17.80
CA TYR A 366 -21.24 2.52 16.52
C TYR A 366 -22.13 1.28 16.66
N VAL A 367 -22.75 0.91 15.54
CA VAL A 367 -23.32 -0.41 15.27
C VAL A 367 -22.63 -0.99 14.04
N THR A 368 -22.54 -2.31 13.99
CA THR A 368 -22.01 -3.04 12.83
C THR A 368 -23.05 -4.01 12.30
N VAL A 369 -22.99 -4.23 10.99
CA VAL A 369 -23.74 -5.28 10.31
C VAL A 369 -22.83 -5.97 9.31
N THR A 370 -22.99 -7.27 9.15
CA THR A 370 -22.37 -8.04 8.08
C THR A 370 -23.48 -8.72 7.29
N VAL A 371 -23.45 -8.57 5.96
CA VAL A 371 -24.42 -9.19 5.06
C VAL A 371 -23.70 -10.00 4.00
N GLU A 372 -24.34 -11.09 3.58
CA GLU A 372 -23.99 -11.78 2.34
C GLU A 372 -24.92 -11.27 1.23
N ALA A 373 -24.34 -10.96 0.07
CA ALA A 373 -25.05 -10.57 -1.14
C ALA A 373 -24.35 -11.15 -2.37
N THR A 374 -24.99 -11.04 -3.54
CA THR A 374 -24.43 -11.55 -4.80
C THR A 374 -23.83 -10.43 -5.65
N SER A 375 -22.76 -10.75 -6.39
CA SER A 375 -22.07 -9.85 -7.34
C SER A 375 -22.94 -9.33 -8.48
N ARG A 376 -23.99 -10.06 -8.82
CA ARG A 376 -24.96 -9.77 -9.88
C ARG A 376 -26.33 -10.29 -9.49
N ALA A 377 -27.35 -10.14 -10.34
CA ALA A 377 -28.66 -10.72 -10.04
C ALA A 377 -28.55 -12.25 -9.88
N GLY A 378 -29.16 -12.82 -8.83
CA GLY A 378 -28.95 -14.23 -8.47
C GLY A 378 -29.39 -15.25 -9.54
N TYR A 379 -30.28 -14.87 -10.46
CA TYR A 379 -30.67 -15.71 -11.60
C TYR A 379 -29.72 -15.58 -12.81
N TYR A 380 -28.81 -14.61 -12.80
CA TYR A 380 -27.89 -14.37 -13.91
C TYR A 380 -26.65 -15.27 -13.75
N PRO A 381 -26.15 -15.91 -14.84
CA PRO A 381 -25.01 -16.81 -14.77
C PRO A 381 -23.77 -16.18 -14.15
N GLY A 382 -23.01 -16.95 -13.37
CA GLY A 382 -21.75 -16.51 -12.76
C GLY A 382 -21.94 -15.61 -11.53
N ALA A 383 -23.09 -15.63 -10.87
CA ALA A 383 -23.28 -14.92 -9.60
C ALA A 383 -22.43 -15.54 -8.49
N HIS A 384 -21.59 -14.72 -7.85
CA HIS A 384 -20.76 -15.11 -6.74
C HIS A 384 -21.18 -14.39 -5.45
N PRO A 385 -21.07 -15.06 -4.29
CA PRO A 385 -21.32 -14.43 -3.00
C PRO A 385 -20.20 -13.43 -2.66
N MET A 386 -20.56 -12.38 -1.93
CA MET A 386 -19.65 -11.46 -1.27
C MET A 386 -20.20 -11.05 0.09
N HIS A 387 -19.28 -10.82 1.01
CA HIS A 387 -19.57 -10.31 2.34
C HIS A 387 -19.31 -8.82 2.37
N VAL A 388 -20.28 -8.05 2.86
CA VAL A 388 -20.15 -6.62 3.11
C VAL A 388 -20.39 -6.37 4.59
N LYS A 389 -19.34 -5.94 5.29
CA LYS A 389 -19.43 -5.41 6.65
C LYS A 389 -19.54 -3.90 6.60
N MET A 390 -20.43 -3.31 7.39
CA MET A 390 -20.64 -1.87 7.43
C MET A 390 -20.77 -1.37 8.87
N LEU A 391 -20.12 -0.23 9.12
CA LEU A 391 -20.10 0.46 10.40
C LEU A 391 -20.88 1.77 10.27
N ALA A 392 -21.78 2.02 11.22
CA ALA A 392 -22.55 3.26 11.29
C ALA A 392 -22.54 3.82 12.72
N GLU A 393 -22.41 5.14 12.82
CA GLU A 393 -22.48 5.85 14.10
C GLU A 393 -23.89 5.71 14.71
N ARG A 394 -23.94 5.42 16.01
CA ARG A 394 -25.22 5.35 16.73
C ARG A 394 -25.95 6.70 16.66
N ARG A 395 -27.28 6.65 16.64
CA ARG A 395 -28.20 7.79 16.55
C ARG A 395 -28.16 8.55 15.22
N THR A 396 -27.00 9.08 14.84
CA THR A 396 -26.85 9.90 13.62
C THR A 396 -26.95 9.06 12.36
N GLY A 397 -26.56 7.78 12.43
CA GLY A 397 -26.46 6.91 11.27
C GLY A 397 -25.34 7.32 10.31
N ARG A 398 -24.42 8.22 10.71
CA ARG A 398 -23.25 8.60 9.88
C ARG A 398 -22.48 7.34 9.48
N LEU A 399 -22.19 7.19 8.19
CA LEU A 399 -21.37 6.07 7.71
C LEU A 399 -19.94 6.23 8.25
N LEU A 400 -19.42 5.18 8.90
CA LEU A 400 -18.08 5.18 9.48
C LEU A 400 -17.10 4.31 8.71
N GLY A 401 -17.57 3.26 8.04
CA GLY A 401 -16.72 2.41 7.23
C GLY A 401 -17.45 1.23 6.63
N ALA A 402 -16.80 0.58 5.68
CA ALA A 402 -17.21 -0.72 5.18
C ALA A 402 -16.00 -1.56 4.74
N GLN A 403 -16.18 -2.87 4.80
CA GLN A 403 -15.21 -3.87 4.36
C GLN A 403 -15.93 -4.86 3.45
N ILE A 404 -15.27 -5.29 2.38
CA ILE A 404 -15.84 -6.16 1.36
C ILE A 404 -14.84 -7.30 1.10
N VAL A 405 -15.31 -8.53 1.21
CA VAL A 405 -14.56 -9.74 0.85
C VAL A 405 -15.45 -10.60 -0.04
N GLY A 406 -15.03 -10.85 -1.27
CA GLY A 406 -15.86 -11.56 -2.24
C GLY A 406 -15.14 -11.82 -3.55
N ARG A 407 -15.91 -12.10 -4.59
CA ARG A 407 -15.41 -12.33 -5.94
C ARG A 407 -16.17 -11.47 -6.92
N GLU A 408 -15.63 -11.33 -8.12
CA GLU A 408 -16.29 -10.71 -9.25
C GLU A 408 -16.71 -9.25 -8.99
N VAL A 409 -15.73 -8.34 -9.07
CA VAL A 409 -15.94 -6.90 -8.94
C VAL A 409 -16.43 -6.49 -7.53
N ALA A 410 -16.19 -7.34 -6.54
CA ALA A 410 -16.49 -7.07 -5.13
C ALA A 410 -15.67 -5.88 -4.61
N ALA A 411 -14.37 -5.84 -4.88
CA ALA A 411 -13.49 -4.79 -4.37
C ALA A 411 -13.88 -3.42 -4.91
N LYS A 412 -14.26 -3.32 -6.20
CA LYS A 412 -14.59 -2.04 -6.83
C LYS A 412 -15.82 -1.35 -6.23
N ARG A 413 -16.71 -2.09 -5.57
CA ARG A 413 -17.88 -1.53 -4.87
C ARG A 413 -17.50 -0.62 -3.71
N VAL A 414 -16.29 -0.77 -3.17
CA VAL A 414 -15.79 0.09 -2.10
C VAL A 414 -15.72 1.55 -2.52
N ASP A 415 -15.64 1.86 -3.81
CA ASP A 415 -15.60 3.25 -4.30
C ASP A 415 -16.89 4.01 -3.99
N VAL A 416 -18.05 3.33 -3.98
CA VAL A 416 -19.32 3.91 -3.55
C VAL A 416 -19.23 4.30 -2.08
N VAL A 417 -18.64 3.43 -1.25
CA VAL A 417 -18.42 3.69 0.18
C VAL A 417 -17.44 4.85 0.36
N ALA A 418 -16.32 4.87 -0.36
CA ALA A 418 -15.31 5.91 -0.30
C ALA A 418 -15.88 7.29 -0.67
N ALA A 419 -16.72 7.34 -1.72
CA ALA A 419 -17.43 8.55 -2.13
C ALA A 419 -18.43 9.00 -1.05
N ALA A 420 -19.23 8.08 -0.51
CA ALA A 420 -20.21 8.38 0.55
C ALA A 420 -19.54 8.89 1.83
N LEU A 421 -18.45 8.27 2.26
CA LEU A 421 -17.61 8.70 3.39
C LEU A 421 -17.03 10.10 3.14
N THR A 422 -16.52 10.33 1.94
CA THR A 422 -15.98 11.63 1.51
C THR A 422 -17.04 12.73 1.53
N ALA A 423 -18.30 12.40 1.20
CA ALA A 423 -19.43 13.31 1.22
C ALA A 423 -20.10 13.44 2.61
N GLY A 424 -19.65 12.69 3.63
CA GLY A 424 -20.22 12.72 4.97
C GLY A 424 -21.64 12.14 5.06
N MET A 425 -21.97 11.19 4.18
CA MET A 425 -23.31 10.59 4.09
C MET A 425 -23.65 9.70 5.31
N THR A 426 -24.94 9.62 5.62
CA THR A 426 -25.48 8.61 6.53
C THR A 426 -25.75 7.29 5.80
N VAL A 427 -25.91 6.19 6.53
CA VAL A 427 -26.36 4.92 5.94
C VAL A 427 -27.74 5.03 5.30
N ASN A 428 -28.61 5.94 5.75
CA ASN A 428 -29.88 6.20 5.09
C ASN A 428 -29.67 6.87 3.72
N ASP A 429 -28.74 7.80 3.61
CA ASP A 429 -28.42 8.43 2.33
C ASP A 429 -27.83 7.40 1.34
N VAL A 430 -27.00 6.48 1.83
CA VAL A 430 -26.44 5.37 1.01
C VAL A 430 -27.54 4.48 0.45
N VAL A 431 -28.59 4.18 1.23
CA VAL A 431 -29.76 3.43 0.75
C VAL A 431 -30.45 4.14 -0.42
N MET A 432 -30.43 5.47 -0.44
CA MET A 432 -31.13 6.29 -1.43
C MET A 432 -30.27 6.64 -2.66
N LEU A 433 -29.02 6.17 -2.75
CA LEU A 433 -28.18 6.38 -3.93
C LEU A 433 -28.81 5.76 -5.19
N ASP A 434 -28.79 6.51 -6.29
CA ASP A 434 -29.24 6.05 -7.61
C ASP A 434 -28.08 5.33 -8.32
N LEU A 435 -27.84 4.08 -7.93
CA LEU A 435 -26.75 3.25 -8.46
C LEU A 435 -27.19 2.54 -9.75
N GLY A 436 -26.27 2.44 -10.71
CA GLY A 436 -26.51 1.74 -11.97
C GLY A 436 -26.85 0.26 -11.75
N TYR A 437 -27.93 -0.21 -12.39
CA TYR A 437 -28.41 -1.58 -12.28
C TYR A 437 -28.73 -2.17 -13.65
N ALA A 438 -28.18 -3.35 -13.90
CA ALA A 438 -28.74 -4.36 -14.78
C ALA A 438 -28.33 -5.75 -14.27
N PRO A 439 -29.09 -6.82 -14.59
CA PRO A 439 -28.84 -8.16 -14.06
C PRO A 439 -27.40 -8.70 -14.16
N PRO A 440 -26.61 -8.41 -15.22
CA PRO A 440 -25.22 -8.85 -15.31
C PRO A 440 -24.25 -8.18 -14.32
N PHE A 441 -24.59 -7.00 -13.78
CA PHE A 441 -23.64 -6.15 -13.06
C PHE A 441 -23.94 -5.99 -11.57
N SER A 442 -25.22 -6.08 -11.17
CA SER A 442 -25.62 -5.95 -9.76
C SER A 442 -27.02 -6.56 -9.53
N PRO A 443 -27.35 -7.02 -8.32
CA PRO A 443 -28.74 -7.20 -7.90
C PRO A 443 -29.50 -5.86 -7.81
N THR A 444 -30.83 -5.92 -7.65
CA THR A 444 -31.71 -4.72 -7.63
C THR A 444 -31.31 -3.70 -6.56
N TYR A 445 -30.85 -4.17 -5.40
CA TYR A 445 -30.13 -3.35 -4.44
C TYR A 445 -28.69 -3.79 -4.48
N ASP A 446 -27.77 -2.87 -4.75
CA ASP A 446 -26.35 -3.18 -4.72
C ASP A 446 -25.95 -3.76 -3.34
N PRO A 447 -24.98 -4.68 -3.24
CA PRO A 447 -24.48 -5.21 -1.96
C PRO A 447 -24.19 -4.13 -0.91
N VAL A 448 -23.67 -2.96 -1.29
CA VAL A 448 -23.45 -1.83 -0.38
C VAL A 448 -24.78 -1.27 0.14
N GLN A 449 -25.81 -1.17 -0.70
CA GLN A 449 -27.15 -0.74 -0.29
C GLN A 449 -27.84 -1.79 0.60
N VAL A 450 -27.63 -3.08 0.34
CA VAL A 450 -28.15 -4.17 1.20
C VAL A 450 -27.56 -4.04 2.61
N ALA A 451 -26.25 -3.82 2.72
CA ALA A 451 -25.58 -3.57 4.00
C ALA A 451 -26.12 -2.30 4.68
N ALA A 452 -26.24 -1.20 3.92
CA ALA A 452 -26.76 0.07 4.44
C ALA A 452 -28.20 -0.06 4.98
N ARG A 453 -29.07 -0.82 4.31
CA ARG A 453 -30.44 -1.09 4.80
C ARG A 453 -30.44 -1.82 6.14
N LYS A 454 -29.55 -2.81 6.31
CA LYS A 454 -29.39 -3.50 7.59
C LYS A 454 -28.81 -2.57 8.66
N ALA A 455 -27.85 -1.72 8.29
CA ALA A 455 -27.28 -0.72 9.20
C ALA A 455 -28.33 0.29 9.66
N VAL A 456 -29.22 0.77 8.78
CA VAL A 456 -30.37 1.64 9.16
C VAL A 456 -31.23 0.97 10.23
N ALA A 457 -31.54 -0.32 10.07
CA ALA A 457 -32.32 -1.07 11.06
C ALA A 457 -31.57 -1.21 12.40
N ALA A 458 -30.26 -1.49 12.35
CA ALA A 458 -29.41 -1.61 13.53
C ALA A 458 -29.28 -0.27 14.28
N VAL A 459 -29.11 0.85 13.57
CA VAL A 459 -29.08 2.19 14.16
C VAL A 459 -30.39 2.48 14.89
N ARG A 460 -31.54 2.23 14.25
CA ARG A 460 -32.86 2.44 14.86
C ARG A 460 -33.07 1.56 16.10
N ALA A 461 -32.58 0.32 16.09
CA ALA A 461 -32.68 -0.59 17.23
C ALA A 461 -31.78 -0.17 18.41
N ALA A 462 -30.67 0.53 18.14
CA ALA A 462 -29.73 1.00 19.14
C ALA A 462 -30.15 2.31 19.85
N GLY A 463 -31.27 2.92 19.43
CA GLY A 463 -31.77 4.22 19.91
C GLY A 463 -30.91 5.38 19.45
#